data_AF-A0A0L9TUS1-F1
#
_entry.id   AF-A0A0L9TUS1-F1
#
_cell.length_a   1.000
_cell.length_b   1.000
_cell.length_c   1.000
_cell.angle_alpha   90.00
_cell.angle_beta   90.00
_cell.angle_gamma   90.00
#
_symmetry.space_group_name_H-M   'P 1'
#
loop_
_entity.id
_entity.type
_entity.pdbx_description
1 polymer ?
#
loop_
_entity_poly.entity_id
_entity_poly.type
_entity_poly.pdbx_seq_one_letter_code
_entity_poly.pdbx_strand_id
1 'polypeptide(L)'
;MKIVEPIMKSYMKEANLQSQVDSFELSVTESKLAWFTHIVAAILRTKQISGSSSEESHEILDAEISACVLQLINISDSGFHSKRYEDVSKQRLDRAILTFFQHFRKCYIGDQIVSSSKLYTRLSELLGLHDHLLLLNVIVGKMITNLKCYTKCKEVIDHTLNLFLEMTSGYMSGKLLLKLDSVKQMISNKNRDLFPFIENWECFRSRTTLYYTIGMLIFLEDNPVRFKSTMEPFSQVGSFKLPLTHNGNNYSDIRSSELVFTQYL
;
A
#
# COMPACT_ATOMS: atom_id res chain seq x y z
N MET A 1 16.34 -2.98 21.33
CA MET A 1 14.93 -2.63 21.07
C MET A 1 13.89 -3.33 21.97
N LYS A 2 14.25 -3.67 23.22
CA LYS A 2 13.45 -4.51 24.13
C LYS A 2 12.09 -3.93 24.58
N ILE A 3 11.81 -2.65 24.27
CA ILE A 3 10.62 -1.94 24.74
C ILE A 3 9.36 -2.33 23.95
N VAL A 4 9.50 -2.63 22.66
CA VAL A 4 8.35 -2.90 21.77
C VAL A 4 8.04 -4.39 21.65
N GLU A 5 9.03 -5.25 21.84
CA GLU A 5 8.87 -6.70 21.82
C GLU A 5 7.74 -7.21 22.74
N PRO A 6 7.57 -6.73 23.99
CA PRO A 6 6.47 -7.17 24.85
C PRO A 6 5.10 -6.79 24.29
N ILE A 7 4.98 -5.57 23.72
CA ILE A 7 3.74 -5.07 23.12
C ILE A 7 3.39 -5.91 21.88
N MET A 8 4.37 -6.17 21.02
CA MET A 8 4.18 -7.02 19.85
C MET A 8 3.82 -8.46 20.21
N LYS A 9 4.45 -9.04 21.24
CA LYS A 9 4.12 -10.39 21.72
C LYS A 9 2.70 -10.47 22.30
N SER A 10 2.26 -9.44 23.03
CA SER A 10 0.86 -9.35 23.51
C SER A 10 -0.10 -9.32 22.32
N TYR A 11 0.13 -8.41 21.39
CA TYR A 11 -0.70 -8.24 20.19
C TYR A 11 -0.74 -9.53 19.35
N MET A 12 0.38 -10.23 19.19
CA MET A 12 0.43 -11.52 18.50
C MET A 12 -0.33 -12.62 19.24
N LYS A 13 -0.26 -12.68 20.57
CA LYS A 13 -1.01 -13.64 21.37
C LYS A 13 -2.51 -13.43 21.23
N GLU A 14 -2.95 -12.17 21.27
CA GLU A 14 -4.35 -11.76 21.09
C GLU A 14 -4.89 -12.14 19.71
N ALA A 15 -4.06 -12.15 18.65
CA ALA A 15 -4.46 -12.60 17.31
C ALA A 15 -4.96 -14.06 17.30
N ASN A 16 -4.39 -14.91 18.16
CA ASN A 16 -4.65 -16.34 18.23
C ASN A 16 -5.79 -16.72 19.19
N LEU A 17 -6.20 -15.80 20.07
CA LEU A 17 -7.27 -16.02 21.04
C LEU A 17 -8.62 -15.65 20.42
N GLN A 18 -9.41 -16.66 20.04
CA GLN A 18 -10.75 -16.47 19.44
C GLN A 18 -11.84 -16.08 20.46
N SER A 19 -11.51 -15.96 21.74
CA SER A 19 -12.44 -15.69 22.85
C SER A 19 -12.37 -14.24 23.32
N GLN A 20 -13.50 -13.53 23.26
CA GLN A 20 -13.82 -12.24 23.93
C GLN A 20 -12.59 -11.39 24.31
N VAL A 21 -11.76 -11.04 23.33
CA VAL A 21 -10.66 -10.10 23.55
C VAL A 21 -11.31 -8.74 23.79
N ASP A 22 -10.90 -8.05 24.86
CA ASP A 22 -11.41 -6.71 25.14
C ASP A 22 -11.03 -5.79 23.96
N SER A 23 -12.03 -5.39 23.18
CA SER A 23 -11.85 -4.50 22.04
C SER A 23 -11.20 -3.18 22.44
N PHE A 24 -11.38 -2.75 23.71
CA PHE A 24 -10.73 -1.56 24.23
C PHE A 24 -9.22 -1.77 24.42
N GLU A 25 -8.80 -2.87 25.07
CA GLU A 25 -7.38 -3.18 25.26
C GLU A 25 -6.64 -3.33 23.92
N LEU A 26 -7.27 -3.99 22.95
CA LEU A 26 -6.76 -4.08 21.58
C LEU A 26 -6.58 -2.71 20.93
N SER A 27 -7.58 -1.84 21.07
CA SER A 27 -7.51 -0.49 20.49
C SER A 27 -6.40 0.36 21.11
N VAL A 28 -6.14 0.18 22.41
CA VAL A 28 -5.01 0.80 23.12
C VAL A 28 -3.68 0.24 22.61
N THR A 29 -3.57 -1.08 22.44
CA THR A 29 -2.37 -1.73 21.90
C THR A 29 -2.08 -1.28 20.47
N GLU A 30 -3.08 -1.26 19.59
CA GLU A 30 -2.99 -0.75 18.22
C GLU A 30 -2.54 0.72 18.19
N SER A 31 -3.04 1.54 19.12
CA SER A 31 -2.64 2.95 19.22
C SER A 31 -1.17 3.11 19.65
N LYS A 32 -0.70 2.31 20.61
CA LYS A 32 0.71 2.30 21.03
C LYS A 32 1.63 1.88 19.88
N LEU A 33 1.22 0.85 19.14
CA LEU A 33 1.94 0.38 17.96
C LEU A 33 1.97 1.45 16.85
N ALA A 34 0.86 2.14 16.61
CA ALA A 34 0.80 3.24 15.65
C ALA A 34 1.77 4.37 16.01
N TRP A 35 1.84 4.76 17.29
CA TRP A 35 2.80 5.75 17.77
C TRP A 35 4.24 5.30 17.56
N PHE A 36 4.56 4.05 17.92
CA PHE A 36 5.88 3.48 17.66
C PHE A 36 6.24 3.54 16.17
N THR A 37 5.34 3.09 15.29
CA THR A 37 5.57 3.11 13.85
C THR A 37 5.80 4.52 13.32
N HIS A 38 5.05 5.52 13.82
CA HIS A 38 5.29 6.92 13.47
C HIS A 38 6.65 7.45 13.97
N ILE A 39 7.09 7.05 15.15
CA ILE A 39 8.42 7.39 15.67
C ILE A 39 9.50 6.82 14.76
N VAL A 40 9.39 5.54 14.37
CA VAL A 40 10.33 4.91 13.42
C VAL A 40 10.32 5.67 12.08
N ALA A 41 9.15 5.99 11.55
CA ALA A 41 9.01 6.76 10.32
C ALA A 41 9.66 8.15 10.41
N ALA A 42 9.55 8.82 11.56
CA ALA A 42 10.16 10.13 11.79
C ALA A 42 11.70 10.06 11.89
N ILE A 43 12.25 9.00 12.49
CA ILE A 43 13.70 8.74 12.53
C ILE A 43 14.23 8.60 11.09
N LEU A 44 13.58 7.75 10.28
CA LEU A 44 13.93 7.55 8.88
C LEU A 44 13.79 8.83 8.04
N ARG A 45 12.74 9.63 8.29
CA ARG A 45 12.56 10.92 7.62
C ARG A 45 13.68 11.91 7.94
N THR A 46 14.14 11.95 9.18
CA THR A 46 15.18 12.90 9.62
C THR A 46 16.48 12.70 8.83
N LYS A 47 16.84 11.44 8.59
CA LYS A 47 17.98 11.06 7.75
C LYS A 47 17.91 11.65 6.33
N GLN A 48 16.72 11.67 5.73
CA GLN A 48 16.53 12.26 4.39
C GLN A 48 16.81 13.76 4.35
N ILE A 49 16.53 14.46 5.46
CA ILE A 49 16.66 15.91 5.55
C ILE A 49 18.10 16.31 5.90
N SER A 50 18.82 15.50 6.69
CA SER A 50 20.16 15.83 7.16
C SER A 50 21.23 15.84 6.06
N GLY A 51 21.02 15.14 4.93
CA GLY A 51 21.89 15.19 3.75
C GLY A 51 23.37 14.84 4.01
N SER A 52 23.70 14.31 5.18
CA SER A 52 25.07 14.12 5.63
C SER A 52 25.55 12.72 5.26
N SER A 53 26.52 12.63 4.36
CA SER A 53 27.15 11.39 3.89
C SER A 53 27.99 10.64 4.95
N SER A 54 27.85 10.94 6.24
CA SER A 54 28.56 10.29 7.37
C SER A 54 27.75 9.15 8.02
N GLU A 55 26.76 8.61 7.30
CA GLU A 55 25.58 7.90 7.83
C GLU A 55 25.59 6.36 7.76
N GLU A 56 26.70 5.73 7.35
CA GLU A 56 26.82 4.26 7.36
C GLU A 56 26.73 3.64 8.77
N SER A 57 26.92 4.45 9.82
CA SER A 57 26.91 4.00 11.23
C SER A 57 25.53 3.64 11.78
N HIS A 58 24.45 4.05 11.10
CA HIS A 58 23.08 3.88 11.63
C HIS A 58 22.23 2.85 10.86
N GLU A 59 22.70 2.32 9.72
CA GLU A 59 21.93 1.35 8.92
C GLU A 59 21.53 0.09 9.70
N ILE A 60 22.38 -0.37 10.62
CA ILE A 60 22.08 -1.53 11.47
C ILE A 60 20.92 -1.19 12.42
N LEU A 61 20.93 0.00 13.03
CA LEU A 61 19.86 0.44 13.91
C LEU A 61 18.56 0.63 13.11
N ASP A 62 18.64 1.23 11.93
CA ASP A 62 17.52 1.43 11.00
C ASP A 62 16.89 0.09 10.63
N ALA A 63 17.72 -0.93 10.35
CA ALA A 63 17.26 -2.29 10.08
C ALA A 63 16.53 -2.91 11.29
N GLU A 64 17.06 -2.75 12.50
CA GLU A 64 16.43 -3.29 13.71
C GLU A 64 15.07 -2.64 13.99
N ILE A 65 14.97 -1.31 13.94
CA ILE A 65 13.69 -0.59 14.16
C ILE A 65 12.67 -0.90 13.07
N SER A 66 13.14 -1.02 11.83
CA SER A 66 12.28 -1.35 10.69
C SER A 66 11.82 -2.80 10.72
N ALA A 67 12.65 -3.73 11.20
CA ALA A 67 12.29 -5.13 11.30
C ALA A 67 11.06 -5.33 12.20
N CYS A 68 10.94 -4.58 13.30
CA CYS A 68 9.75 -4.67 14.14
C CYS A 68 8.48 -4.17 13.45
N VAL A 69 8.56 -3.08 12.68
CA VAL A 69 7.41 -2.61 11.89
C VAL A 69 7.04 -3.62 10.81
N LEU A 70 8.03 -4.22 10.14
CA LEU A 70 7.81 -5.24 9.10
C LEU A 70 7.18 -6.52 9.65
N GLN A 71 7.61 -6.98 10.84
CA GLN A 71 6.97 -8.11 11.53
C GLN A 71 5.53 -7.79 11.93
N LEU A 72 5.29 -6.56 12.39
CA LEU A 72 3.96 -6.12 12.81
C LEU A 72 2.92 -6.22 11.70
N ILE A 73 3.31 -6.02 10.43
CA ILE A 73 2.41 -6.14 9.29
C ILE A 73 1.73 -7.51 9.27
N ASN A 74 2.53 -8.58 9.31
CA ASN A 74 2.04 -9.95 9.29
C ASN A 74 1.12 -10.25 10.48
N ILE A 75 1.47 -9.73 11.67
CA ILE A 75 0.67 -9.91 12.87
C ILE A 75 -0.67 -9.17 12.71
N SER A 76 -0.63 -7.92 12.26
CA SER A 76 -1.79 -7.05 12.17
C SER A 76 -2.87 -7.56 11.20
N ASP A 77 -2.50 -8.32 10.17
CA ASP A 77 -3.45 -8.86 9.19
C ASP A 77 -3.82 -10.33 9.44
N SER A 78 -3.41 -10.89 10.58
CA SER A 78 -3.63 -12.31 10.92
C SER A 78 -4.68 -12.51 12.02
N GLY A 79 -5.24 -13.72 12.06
CA GLY A 79 -6.10 -14.16 13.15
C GLY A 79 -7.29 -13.22 13.39
N PHE A 80 -7.55 -12.91 14.66
CA PHE A 80 -8.63 -12.01 15.06
C PHE A 80 -8.50 -10.58 14.50
N HIS A 81 -7.27 -10.10 14.29
CA HIS A 81 -7.02 -8.73 13.81
C HIS A 81 -7.54 -8.49 12.39
N SER A 82 -7.62 -9.54 11.57
CA SER A 82 -8.23 -9.50 10.22
C SER A 82 -9.73 -9.16 10.23
N LYS A 83 -10.39 -9.15 11.40
CA LYS A 83 -11.80 -8.76 11.54
C LYS A 83 -11.98 -7.30 11.95
N ARG A 84 -10.88 -6.58 12.23
CA ARG A 84 -10.89 -5.24 12.83
C ARG A 84 -10.69 -4.11 11.83
N TYR A 85 -10.81 -4.37 10.52
CA TYR A 85 -10.57 -3.35 9.49
C TYR A 85 -11.53 -2.15 9.58
N GLU A 86 -12.69 -2.31 10.22
CA GLU A 86 -13.61 -1.21 10.49
C GLU A 86 -13.25 -0.40 11.75
N ASP A 87 -12.35 -0.90 12.61
CA ASP A 87 -11.91 -0.21 13.83
C ASP A 87 -10.95 0.95 13.53
N VAL A 88 -11.23 2.12 14.10
CA VAL A 88 -10.43 3.34 13.92
C VAL A 88 -8.99 3.18 14.41
N SER A 89 -8.77 2.44 15.50
CA SER A 89 -7.42 2.18 16.03
C SER A 89 -6.58 1.36 15.05
N LYS A 90 -7.18 0.36 14.41
CA LYS A 90 -6.50 -0.45 13.40
C LYS A 90 -6.23 0.35 12.12
N GLN A 91 -7.19 1.16 11.66
CA GLN A 91 -7.01 2.08 10.53
C GLN A 91 -5.85 3.06 10.78
N ARG A 92 -5.72 3.60 11.99
CA ARG A 92 -4.59 4.48 12.38
C ARG A 92 -3.26 3.74 12.35
N LEU A 93 -3.21 2.52 12.86
CA LEU A 93 -2.00 1.69 12.79
C LEU A 93 -1.58 1.45 11.34
N ASP A 94 -2.54 1.12 10.48
CA ASP A 94 -2.30 0.89 9.06
C ASP A 94 -1.79 2.14 8.32
N ARG A 95 -2.35 3.31 8.63
CA ARG A 95 -1.83 4.59 8.13
C ARG A 95 -0.42 4.89 8.62
N ALA A 96 -0.09 4.53 9.88
CA ALA A 96 1.26 4.66 10.39
C ALA A 96 2.26 3.78 9.62
N ILE A 97 1.88 2.54 9.31
CA ILE A 97 2.67 1.61 8.48
C ILE A 97 2.89 2.19 7.07
N LEU A 98 1.87 2.79 6.45
CA LEU A 98 2.02 3.45 5.16
C LEU A 98 3.00 4.63 5.21
N THR A 99 2.91 5.48 6.25
CA THR A 99 3.88 6.57 6.47
C THR A 99 5.31 6.05 6.68
N PHE A 100 5.46 4.95 7.43
CA PHE A 100 6.74 4.29 7.58
C PHE A 100 7.30 3.87 6.21
N PHE A 101 6.51 3.22 5.36
CA PHE A 101 6.94 2.81 4.04
C PHE A 101 7.33 3.99 3.13
N GLN A 102 6.60 5.11 3.19
CA GLN A 102 6.94 6.32 2.43
C GLN A 102 8.37 6.78 2.74
N HIS A 103 8.76 6.77 4.02
CA HIS A 103 10.10 7.20 4.42
C HIS A 103 11.14 6.09 4.23
N PHE A 104 10.83 4.85 4.60
CA PHE A 104 11.74 3.73 4.44
C PHE A 104 12.18 3.56 2.97
N ARG A 105 11.22 3.63 2.04
CA ARG A 105 11.50 3.53 0.61
C ARG A 105 12.46 4.63 0.16
N LYS A 106 12.20 5.89 0.50
CA LYS A 106 13.06 7.01 0.10
C LYS A 106 14.50 6.87 0.61
N CYS A 107 14.71 6.19 1.75
CA CYS A 107 16.04 5.92 2.28
C CYS A 107 16.73 4.72 1.61
N TYR A 108 15.99 3.64 1.31
CA TYR A 108 16.59 2.32 1.00
C TYR A 108 16.05 1.64 -0.27
N ILE A 109 15.06 2.19 -0.97
CA ILE A 109 14.52 1.65 -2.22
C ILE A 109 14.34 2.79 -3.25
N GLY A 110 15.27 2.95 -4.21
CA GLY A 110 15.21 4.03 -5.20
C GLY A 110 16.42 4.15 -6.12
N ASP A 111 16.29 5.04 -7.10
CA ASP A 111 17.20 5.15 -8.25
C ASP A 111 18.59 5.76 -7.93
N GLN A 112 18.80 6.32 -6.73
CA GLN A 112 20.04 7.01 -6.32
C GLN A 112 20.74 6.38 -5.08
N ILE A 113 20.48 5.12 -4.77
CA ILE A 113 20.92 4.54 -3.50
C ILE A 113 22.33 3.96 -3.58
N VAL A 114 23.23 4.56 -2.79
CA VAL A 114 24.52 3.98 -2.40
C VAL A 114 24.23 2.66 -1.66
N SER A 115 24.90 1.57 -2.04
CA SER A 115 24.56 0.21 -1.59
C SER A 115 24.29 0.13 -0.08
N SER A 116 23.03 -0.06 0.34
CA SER A 116 22.63 -0.21 1.74
C SER A 116 22.93 -1.62 2.26
N SER A 117 24.19 -2.04 2.10
CA SER A 117 24.62 -3.43 2.30
C SER A 117 24.49 -3.88 3.75
N LYS A 118 24.73 -2.99 4.73
CA LYS A 118 24.60 -3.32 6.16
C LYS A 118 23.14 -3.46 6.57
N LEU A 119 22.27 -2.59 6.06
CA LEU A 119 20.82 -2.70 6.26
C LEU A 119 20.29 -4.05 5.78
N TYR A 120 20.56 -4.43 4.53
CA TYR A 120 20.06 -5.69 3.96
C TYR A 120 20.68 -6.92 4.63
N THR A 121 21.95 -6.85 5.03
CA THR A 121 22.57 -7.92 5.83
C THR A 121 21.79 -8.14 7.13
N ARG A 122 21.51 -7.05 7.86
CA ARG A 122 20.80 -7.13 9.14
C ARG A 122 19.33 -7.54 8.98
N LEU A 123 18.63 -7.03 7.96
CA LEU A 123 17.26 -7.45 7.66
C LEU A 123 17.18 -8.91 7.21
N SER A 124 18.21 -9.41 6.52
CA SER A 124 18.33 -10.83 6.16
C SER A 124 18.44 -11.70 7.41
N GLU A 125 19.26 -11.30 8.39
CA GLU A 125 19.39 -12.04 9.66
C GLU A 125 18.09 -12.07 10.47
N LEU A 126 17.35 -10.95 10.48
CA LEU A 126 16.15 -10.81 11.32
C LEU A 126 14.89 -11.38 10.67
N LEU A 127 14.73 -11.22 9.35
CA LEU A 127 13.49 -11.48 8.60
C LEU A 127 13.68 -12.26 7.31
N GLY A 128 14.91 -12.57 6.90
CA GLY A 128 15.21 -13.16 5.59
C GLY A 128 15.10 -12.19 4.41
N LEU A 129 14.94 -10.89 4.67
CA LEU A 129 14.81 -9.85 3.64
C LEU A 129 16.20 -9.34 3.22
N HIS A 130 16.76 -9.94 2.18
CA HIS A 130 18.14 -9.69 1.74
C HIS A 130 18.27 -8.77 0.53
N ASP A 131 17.17 -8.40 -0.13
CA ASP A 131 17.20 -7.49 -1.27
C ASP A 131 15.97 -6.56 -1.34
N HIS A 132 16.06 -5.58 -2.24
CA HIS A 132 14.98 -4.63 -2.49
C HIS A 132 13.71 -5.29 -3.04
N LEU A 133 13.82 -6.40 -3.78
CA LEU A 133 12.68 -7.05 -4.44
C LEU A 133 11.77 -7.73 -3.41
N LEU A 134 12.35 -8.44 -2.45
CA LEU A 134 11.64 -9.03 -1.32
C LEU A 134 10.94 -7.98 -0.48
N LEU A 135 11.60 -6.85 -0.24
CA LEU A 135 10.99 -5.77 0.51
C LEU A 135 9.83 -5.11 -0.25
N LEU A 136 9.99 -4.88 -1.56
CA LEU A 136 8.90 -4.39 -2.40
C LEU A 136 7.71 -5.36 -2.40
N ASN A 137 7.95 -6.68 -2.38
CA ASN A 137 6.89 -7.67 -2.22
C ASN A 137 6.12 -7.49 -0.90
N VAL A 138 6.80 -7.22 0.22
CA VAL A 138 6.13 -6.94 1.50
C VAL A 138 5.29 -5.67 1.41
N ILE A 139 5.83 -4.59 0.84
CA ILE A 139 5.13 -3.30 0.69
C ILE A 139 3.89 -3.47 -0.19
N VAL A 140 4.04 -4.04 -1.39
CA VAL A 140 2.93 -4.26 -2.34
C VAL A 140 1.91 -5.24 -1.77
N GLY A 141 2.35 -6.30 -1.09
CA GLY A 141 1.46 -7.23 -0.40
C GLY A 141 0.56 -6.50 0.60
N LYS A 142 1.16 -5.62 1.43
CA LYS A 142 0.40 -4.81 2.39
C LYS A 142 -0.54 -3.83 1.69
N MET A 143 -0.13 -3.19 0.60
CA MET A 143 -1.02 -2.33 -0.19
C MET A 143 -2.25 -3.08 -0.70
N ILE A 144 -2.04 -4.28 -1.27
CA ILE A 144 -3.14 -5.11 -1.78
C ILE A 144 -4.09 -5.49 -0.65
N THR A 145 -3.57 -5.94 0.49
CA THR A 145 -4.41 -6.22 1.67
C THR A 145 -5.23 -4.99 2.08
N ASN A 146 -4.60 -3.82 2.12
CA ASN A 146 -5.30 -2.60 2.51
C ASN A 146 -6.40 -2.22 1.52
N LEU A 147 -6.14 -2.26 0.20
CA LEU A 147 -7.14 -1.96 -0.83
C LEU A 147 -8.29 -2.97 -0.86
N LYS A 148 -8.02 -4.23 -0.50
CA LYS A 148 -9.05 -5.29 -0.37
C LYS A 148 -9.93 -5.12 0.86
N CYS A 149 -9.33 -4.80 2.00
CA CYS A 149 -9.99 -4.91 3.29
C CYS A 149 -10.60 -3.59 3.78
N TYR A 150 -10.01 -2.43 3.45
CA TYR A 150 -10.47 -1.12 3.93
C TYR A 150 -11.45 -0.43 2.96
N THR A 151 -12.36 -1.18 2.35
CA THR A 151 -13.26 -0.72 1.27
C THR A 151 -14.13 0.49 1.63
N LYS A 152 -14.37 0.70 2.93
CA LYS A 152 -15.15 1.83 3.48
C LYS A 152 -14.29 2.94 4.10
N CYS A 153 -12.97 2.75 4.24
CA CYS A 153 -12.08 3.74 4.84
C CYS A 153 -11.28 4.47 3.75
N LYS A 154 -11.87 5.54 3.22
CA LYS A 154 -11.26 6.37 2.17
C LYS A 154 -9.86 6.87 2.53
N GLU A 155 -9.61 7.21 3.80
CA GLU A 155 -8.30 7.70 4.23
C GLU A 155 -7.19 6.66 4.02
N VAL A 156 -7.44 5.40 4.37
CA VAL A 156 -6.46 4.31 4.19
C VAL A 156 -6.28 4.01 2.71
N ILE A 157 -7.37 4.00 1.93
CA ILE A 157 -7.33 3.79 0.48
C ILE A 157 -6.48 4.89 -0.18
N ASP A 158 -6.78 6.16 0.07
CA ASP A 158 -6.07 7.30 -0.53
C ASP A 158 -4.58 7.26 -0.17
N HIS A 159 -4.24 7.00 1.09
CA HIS A 159 -2.86 6.91 1.53
C HIS A 159 -2.13 5.73 0.87
N THR A 160 -2.81 4.58 0.72
CA THR A 160 -2.26 3.40 0.05
C THR A 160 -1.96 3.68 -1.42
N LEU A 161 -2.91 4.30 -2.13
CA LEU A 161 -2.75 4.64 -3.56
C LEU A 161 -1.72 5.75 -3.79
N ASN A 162 -1.63 6.74 -2.89
CA ASN A 162 -0.59 7.76 -2.96
C ASN A 162 0.80 7.14 -2.79
N LEU A 163 0.97 6.23 -1.83
CA LEU A 163 2.24 5.50 -1.72
C LEU A 163 2.50 4.68 -2.98
N PHE A 164 1.50 3.98 -3.53
CA PHE A 164 1.68 3.21 -4.77
C PHE A 164 2.11 4.10 -5.94
N LEU A 165 1.46 5.25 -6.14
CA LEU A 165 1.83 6.23 -7.14
C LEU A 165 3.25 6.76 -6.93
N GLU A 166 3.63 7.08 -5.69
CA GLU A 166 5.00 7.44 -5.38
C GLU A 166 5.95 6.30 -5.79
N MET A 167 5.58 5.04 -5.56
CA MET A 167 6.39 3.87 -5.92
C MET A 167 6.64 3.72 -7.42
N THR A 168 5.68 4.13 -8.24
CA THR A 168 5.77 4.02 -9.71
C THR A 168 6.43 5.23 -10.38
N SER A 169 6.69 6.31 -9.65
CA SER A 169 7.17 7.57 -10.26
C SER A 169 8.64 7.55 -10.68
N GLY A 170 9.48 6.66 -10.11
CA GLY A 170 10.89 6.50 -10.50
C GLY A 170 11.08 5.39 -11.53
N TYR A 171 11.93 5.60 -12.54
CA TYR A 171 12.08 4.65 -13.66
C TYR A 171 12.58 3.28 -13.21
N MET A 172 13.67 3.21 -12.42
CA MET A 172 14.20 1.91 -11.98
C MET A 172 13.29 1.27 -10.95
N SER A 173 12.74 2.06 -10.02
CA SER A 173 11.76 1.57 -9.05
C SER A 173 10.49 0.99 -9.72
N GLY A 174 9.96 1.64 -10.75
CA GLY A 174 8.82 1.15 -11.52
C GLY A 174 9.13 -0.13 -12.28
N LYS A 175 10.31 -0.23 -12.91
CA LYS A 175 10.75 -1.48 -13.55
C LYS A 175 10.91 -2.63 -12.56
N LEU A 176 11.36 -2.34 -11.35
CA LEU A 176 11.49 -3.34 -10.29
C LEU A 176 10.11 -3.83 -9.82
N LEU A 177 9.12 -2.94 -9.68
CA LEU A 177 7.73 -3.30 -9.39
C LEU A 177 7.15 -4.25 -10.43
N LEU A 178 7.42 -4.02 -11.72
CA LEU A 178 6.93 -4.89 -12.80
C LEU A 178 7.48 -6.33 -12.73
N LYS A 179 8.54 -6.59 -11.97
CA LYS A 179 9.02 -7.96 -11.73
C LYS A 179 8.08 -8.74 -10.80
N LEU A 180 7.30 -8.06 -9.96
CA LEU A 180 6.43 -8.67 -8.97
C LEU A 180 5.16 -9.21 -9.62
N ASP A 181 4.84 -10.48 -9.37
CA ASP A 181 3.62 -11.08 -9.90
C ASP A 181 2.36 -10.43 -9.34
N SER A 182 2.39 -9.97 -8.09
CA SER A 182 1.33 -9.17 -7.48
C SER A 182 1.03 -7.89 -8.26
N VAL A 183 2.06 -7.18 -8.74
CA VAL A 183 1.90 -5.97 -9.56
C VAL A 183 1.38 -6.33 -10.96
N LYS A 184 1.90 -7.40 -11.57
CA LYS A 184 1.37 -7.90 -12.85
C LYS A 184 -0.10 -8.27 -12.74
N GLN A 185 -0.52 -8.87 -11.62
CA GLN A 185 -1.92 -9.13 -11.34
C GLN A 185 -2.68 -7.80 -11.22
N MET A 186 -2.25 -6.85 -10.40
CA MET A 186 -2.91 -5.54 -10.26
C MET A 186 -3.16 -4.82 -11.60
N ILE A 187 -2.22 -4.92 -12.55
CA ILE A 187 -2.32 -4.31 -13.89
C ILE A 187 -3.31 -5.06 -14.80
N SER A 188 -3.54 -6.35 -14.53
CA SER A 188 -4.40 -7.18 -15.36
C SER A 188 -5.87 -6.85 -15.11
N ASN A 189 -6.61 -6.60 -16.19
CA ASN A 189 -8.00 -6.13 -16.24
C ASN A 189 -9.06 -7.04 -15.56
N LYS A 190 -8.67 -8.13 -14.90
CA LYS A 190 -9.57 -9.16 -14.36
C LYS A 190 -9.82 -9.06 -12.84
N ASN A 191 -9.40 -7.98 -12.20
CA ASN A 191 -9.17 -7.98 -10.75
C ASN A 191 -10.07 -7.04 -9.94
N ARG A 192 -11.39 -7.13 -10.15
CA ARG A 192 -12.38 -6.48 -9.26
C ARG A 192 -12.22 -6.93 -7.81
N ASP A 193 -11.85 -8.19 -7.58
CA ASP A 193 -11.62 -8.75 -6.25
C ASP A 193 -10.41 -8.13 -5.52
N LEU A 194 -9.46 -7.51 -6.25
CA LEU A 194 -8.34 -6.79 -5.63
C LEU A 194 -8.74 -5.38 -5.18
N PHE A 195 -9.78 -4.81 -5.79
CA PHE A 195 -10.15 -3.41 -5.60
C PHE A 195 -11.66 -3.23 -5.35
N PRO A 196 -12.24 -3.83 -4.29
CA PRO A 196 -13.68 -3.70 -4.06
C PRO A 196 -14.12 -2.26 -3.78
N PHE A 197 -13.19 -1.37 -3.39
CA PHE A 197 -13.45 0.06 -3.20
C PHE A 197 -13.84 0.80 -4.49
N ILE A 198 -13.62 0.23 -5.68
CA ILE A 198 -13.99 0.88 -6.97
C ILE A 198 -15.50 1.13 -7.03
N GLU A 199 -16.31 0.26 -6.42
CA GLU A 199 -17.77 0.42 -6.37
C GLU A 199 -18.22 1.50 -5.38
N ASN A 200 -17.32 1.97 -4.52
CA ASN A 200 -17.60 3.02 -3.56
C ASN A 200 -17.47 4.41 -4.21
N TRP A 201 -18.59 5.13 -4.29
CA TRP A 201 -18.66 6.47 -4.88
C TRP A 201 -17.76 7.50 -4.17
N GLU A 202 -17.60 7.40 -2.85
CA GLU A 202 -16.75 8.31 -2.07
C GLU A 202 -15.27 8.22 -2.49
N CYS A 203 -14.89 7.10 -3.09
CA CYS A 203 -13.53 6.81 -3.56
C CYS A 203 -13.31 7.22 -5.03
N PHE A 204 -14.06 8.19 -5.58
CA PHE A 204 -13.89 8.65 -6.96
C PHE A 204 -12.46 9.10 -7.28
N ARG A 205 -11.87 9.97 -6.43
CA ARG A 205 -10.48 10.42 -6.64
C ARG A 205 -9.48 9.27 -6.51
N SER A 206 -9.74 8.35 -5.60
CA SER A 206 -8.95 7.13 -5.39
C SER A 206 -8.94 6.28 -6.66
N ARG A 207 -10.09 6.08 -7.31
CA ARG A 207 -10.18 5.40 -8.61
C ARG A 207 -9.31 6.08 -9.66
N THR A 208 -9.37 7.40 -9.78
CA THR A 208 -8.50 8.15 -10.72
C THR A 208 -7.02 7.89 -10.44
N THR A 209 -6.58 7.97 -9.18
CA THR A 209 -5.19 7.69 -8.79
C THR A 209 -4.77 6.26 -9.14
N LEU A 210 -5.64 5.27 -8.91
CA LEU A 210 -5.38 3.87 -9.26
C LEU A 210 -5.16 3.71 -10.76
N TYR A 211 -6.10 4.16 -11.60
CA TYR A 211 -5.99 3.99 -13.05
C TYR A 211 -4.84 4.80 -13.64
N TYR A 212 -4.57 5.98 -13.11
CA TYR A 212 -3.40 6.76 -13.49
C TYR A 212 -2.11 5.98 -13.21
N THR A 213 -1.99 5.40 -12.01
CA THR A 213 -0.80 4.62 -11.59
C THR A 213 -0.64 3.34 -12.42
N ILE A 214 -1.73 2.62 -12.69
CA ILE A 214 -1.72 1.44 -13.57
C ILE A 214 -1.33 1.83 -15.00
N GLY A 215 -1.86 2.93 -15.53
CA GLY A 215 -1.50 3.43 -16.85
C GLY A 215 -0.01 3.72 -17.00
N MET A 216 0.60 4.35 -15.99
CA MET A 216 2.05 4.56 -15.94
C MET A 216 2.83 3.24 -16.00
N LEU A 217 2.42 2.23 -15.23
CA LEU A 217 3.09 0.93 -15.20
C LEU A 217 2.96 0.16 -16.52
N ILE A 218 1.80 0.17 -17.15
CA ILE A 218 1.58 -0.48 -18.45
C ILE A 218 2.51 0.13 -19.50
N PHE A 219 2.61 1.47 -19.51
CA PHE A 219 3.50 2.16 -20.44
C PHE A 219 4.97 1.83 -20.15
N LEU A 220 5.34 1.74 -18.88
CA LEU A 220 6.71 1.38 -18.46
C LEU A 220 7.10 -0.08 -18.81
N GLU A 221 6.13 -0.99 -18.91
CA GLU A 221 6.36 -2.38 -19.30
C GLU A 221 6.81 -2.52 -20.76
N ASP A 222 6.56 -1.51 -21.60
CA ASP A 222 6.91 -1.48 -23.02
C ASP A 222 6.40 -2.71 -23.79
N ASN A 223 5.20 -3.18 -23.43
CA ASN A 223 4.54 -4.33 -24.05
C ASN A 223 3.25 -3.89 -24.78
N PRO A 224 3.29 -3.72 -26.12
CA PRO A 224 2.15 -3.20 -26.87
C PRO A 224 0.93 -4.13 -26.89
N VAL A 225 1.14 -5.45 -26.75
CA VAL A 225 0.03 -6.42 -26.70
C VAL A 225 -0.73 -6.28 -25.39
N ARG A 226 0.00 -6.17 -24.29
CA ARG A 226 -0.60 -5.99 -22.96
C ARG A 226 -1.28 -4.64 -22.83
N PHE A 227 -0.68 -3.58 -23.36
CA PHE A 227 -1.32 -2.27 -23.46
C PHE A 227 -2.67 -2.35 -24.17
N LYS A 228 -2.73 -2.98 -25.35
CA LYS A 228 -3.99 -3.15 -26.09
C LYS A 228 -5.03 -3.94 -25.29
N SER A 229 -4.64 -5.05 -24.66
CA SER A 229 -5.55 -5.87 -23.85
C SER A 229 -6.12 -5.11 -22.64
N THR A 230 -5.31 -4.28 -21.97
CA THR A 230 -5.80 -3.45 -20.86
C THR A 230 -6.66 -2.28 -21.34
N MET A 231 -6.44 -1.77 -22.56
CA MET A 231 -7.22 -0.67 -23.15
C MET A 231 -8.51 -1.12 -23.86
N GLU A 232 -8.68 -2.43 -24.05
CA GLU A 232 -9.85 -3.03 -24.71
C GLU A 232 -11.20 -2.60 -24.09
N PRO A 233 -11.37 -2.56 -22.76
CA PRO A 233 -12.63 -2.12 -22.15
C PRO A 233 -12.95 -0.65 -22.44
N PHE A 234 -11.94 0.23 -22.44
CA PHE A 234 -12.12 1.64 -22.76
C PHE A 234 -12.55 1.86 -24.21
N SER A 235 -12.11 0.97 -25.11
CA SER A 235 -12.50 1.02 -26.53
C SER A 235 -13.98 0.66 -26.74
N GLN A 236 -14.53 -0.21 -25.88
CA GLN A 236 -15.97 -0.54 -25.86
C GLN A 236 -16.79 0.62 -25.30
N VAL A 237 -16.28 1.38 -24.33
CA VAL A 237 -16.96 2.57 -23.80
C VAL A 237 -16.94 3.74 -24.79
N GLY A 238 -15.84 3.96 -25.51
CA GLY A 238 -15.76 4.98 -26.55
C GLY A 238 -16.67 4.72 -27.76
N SER A 239 -17.12 3.47 -27.94
CA SER A 239 -18.08 3.08 -28.97
C SER A 239 -19.54 3.08 -28.49
N PHE A 240 -19.80 3.27 -27.19
CA PHE A 240 -21.11 3.68 -26.70
C PHE A 240 -21.38 5.11 -27.18
N LYS A 241 -22.18 5.24 -28.24
CA LYS A 241 -22.79 6.50 -28.63
C LYS A 241 -23.50 7.08 -27.40
N LEU A 242 -23.02 8.23 -26.92
CA LEU A 242 -23.86 9.13 -26.13
C LEU A 242 -25.20 9.24 -26.87
N PRO A 243 -26.34 8.89 -26.24
CA PRO A 243 -27.62 9.21 -26.83
C PRO A 243 -27.62 10.74 -26.94
N LEU A 244 -27.68 11.25 -28.17
CA LEU A 244 -27.90 12.66 -28.43
C LEU A 244 -29.29 13.00 -27.89
N THR A 245 -29.42 13.31 -26.61
CA THR A 245 -30.65 13.86 -26.05
C THR A 245 -30.55 15.37 -26.12
N HIS A 246 -31.16 15.91 -27.16
CA HIS A 246 -31.75 17.23 -27.09
C HIS A 246 -32.63 17.31 -25.84
N ASN A 247 -32.45 18.39 -25.08
CA ASN A 247 -33.26 18.89 -23.96
C ASN A 247 -33.09 18.24 -22.58
N GLY A 248 -32.51 19.04 -21.68
CA GLY A 248 -33.15 19.42 -20.42
C GLY A 248 -32.96 18.46 -19.24
N ASN A 249 -32.03 18.83 -18.35
CA ASN A 249 -31.97 18.49 -16.93
C ASN A 249 -32.15 17.01 -16.56
N ASN A 250 -31.05 16.27 -16.36
CA ASN A 250 -31.08 15.05 -15.54
C ASN A 250 -29.70 14.73 -14.93
N TYR A 251 -29.51 15.09 -13.66
CA TYR A 251 -28.39 14.61 -12.83
C TYR A 251 -28.39 13.08 -12.65
N SER A 252 -29.49 12.41 -12.99
CA SER A 252 -29.62 10.95 -13.00
C SER A 252 -28.88 10.28 -14.17
N ASP A 253 -28.75 10.94 -15.31
CA ASP A 253 -28.10 10.36 -16.52
C ASP A 253 -26.57 10.33 -16.43
N ILE A 254 -25.98 11.25 -15.66
CA ILE A 254 -24.54 11.25 -15.38
C ILE A 254 -24.18 10.05 -14.50
N ARG A 255 -25.01 9.74 -13.48
CA ARG A 255 -24.79 8.60 -12.58
C ARG A 255 -24.84 7.26 -13.33
N SER A 256 -25.77 7.08 -14.28
CA SER A 256 -25.84 5.88 -15.12
C SER A 256 -24.65 5.78 -16.06
N SER A 257 -24.18 6.87 -16.66
CA SER A 257 -22.97 6.86 -17.51
C SER A 257 -21.67 6.58 -16.74
N GLU A 258 -21.55 7.07 -15.49
CA GLU A 258 -20.42 6.77 -14.61
C GLU A 258 -20.45 5.32 -14.10
N LEU A 259 -21.64 4.76 -13.82
CA LEU A 259 -21.84 3.35 -13.48
C LEU A 259 -21.40 2.43 -14.62
N VAL A 260 -21.72 2.80 -15.86
CA VAL A 260 -21.28 2.10 -17.07
C VAL A 260 -19.75 2.20 -17.18
N PHE A 261 -19.15 3.37 -16.98
CA PHE A 261 -17.69 3.53 -16.99
C PHE A 261 -17.01 2.66 -15.92
N THR A 262 -17.56 2.56 -14.72
CA THR A 262 -17.06 1.66 -13.66
C THR A 262 -17.33 0.18 -13.93
N GLN A 263 -18.31 -0.17 -14.77
CA GLN A 263 -18.56 -1.56 -15.16
C GLN A 263 -17.51 -2.09 -16.15
N TYR A 264 -16.85 -1.21 -16.88
CA TYR A 264 -15.78 -1.54 -17.82
C TYR A 264 -14.37 -1.28 -17.27
N LEU A 265 -14.28 -0.96 -15.98
CA LEU A 265 -13.06 -0.62 -15.24
C LEU A 265 -12.82 -1.59 -14.07
#